data_AF-A0A4Y2T916-F1
#
_entry.id   AF-A0A4Y2T916-F1
#
_cell.length_a   1.000
_cell.length_b   1.000
_cell.length_c   1.000
_cell.angle_alpha   90.00
_cell.angle_beta   90.00
_cell.angle_gamma   90.00
#
_symmetry.space_group_name_H-M   'P 1'
#
loop_
_entity.id
_entity.type
_entity.pdbx_description
1 polymer ?
#
loop_
_entity_poly.entity_id
_entity_poly.type
_entity_poly.pdbx_seq_one_letter_code
_entity_poly.pdbx_strand_id
1 'polypeptide(L)'
;MTTIKVILHRNRESVLTGSNIYDDCGFVKKNVKPYVQDKEILMYNHPLMLMVSYGREDLLSHPLCESLLKRKWQYYGRYVYYSNLLVFILFLIFLTGYVVTAVPPCPMAFGDPEDPHCCSNKNYTCQPFMGECGANTEQVFPRVCRNFIYVLAVIHLLKEIYQIHQNGRRYINLENALEWACYVSALIFVADLTECSSQSGIRQVWQWELGSLSIFSAWMVLLMFISKFPFLGIYVIMFFQILSTFVNFSFVFFLFVVAFALGFFSLLQNQNPFESPGEAIIKTGVMMIGEIEFDAIFNDPENKVYFTGPAYTLFILFLLIMAVIIMNLLVGLAVDDIKGVQEKAELKRLAMKVELVLTVERILPVVVLRKCIFKYRHYFPNAWKNYPWYMKLFKVKQIFAPKFNKSALEVVEEKQAKLNKQLKEIQENIFQMQKDVKHILSTVKKEGSKEPS
;
A
#
# COMPACT_ATOMS: atom_id res chain seq x y z
N MET A 1 0.50 2.75 24.53
CA MET A 1 1.61 3.29 25.34
C MET A 1 2.85 2.49 24.97
N THR A 2 3.51 2.86 23.87
CA THR A 2 4.63 2.10 23.30
C THR A 2 5.88 2.92 23.52
N THR A 3 6.67 2.53 24.51
CA THR A 3 7.92 3.21 24.90
C THR A 3 8.94 3.03 23.79
N ILE A 4 8.99 3.97 22.83
CA ILE A 4 10.06 4.01 21.83
C ILE A 4 11.31 4.51 22.55
N LYS A 5 12.15 3.57 23.01
CA LYS A 5 13.54 3.85 23.33
C LYS A 5 14.18 4.37 22.04
N VAL A 6 14.59 5.65 22.02
CA VAL A 6 15.66 6.07 21.11
C VAL A 6 16.82 5.10 21.40
N ILE A 7 17.15 4.23 20.44
CA ILE A 7 18.16 3.19 20.63
C ILE A 7 19.52 3.90 20.56
N LEU A 8 19.90 4.53 21.66
CA LEU A 8 21.22 5.09 21.87
C LEU A 8 22.14 3.93 22.24
N HIS A 9 22.86 3.39 21.25
CA HIS A 9 24.00 2.54 21.58
C HIS A 9 25.04 3.40 22.30
N ARG A 10 25.44 2.95 23.50
CA ARG A 10 26.45 3.57 24.36
C ARG A 10 27.86 3.38 23.80
N ASN A 11 28.09 3.71 22.53
CA ASN A 11 29.43 3.85 21.95
C ASN A 11 29.57 5.29 21.43
N ARG A 12 30.19 6.13 22.27
CA ARG A 12 30.68 7.45 21.88
C ARG A 12 31.79 7.26 20.84
N GLU A 13 31.48 7.40 19.56
CA GLU A 13 32.48 7.73 18.53
C GLU A 13 31.82 8.20 17.22
N SER A 14 31.18 9.37 17.27
CA SER A 14 31.09 10.23 16.08
C SER A 14 31.01 11.70 16.52
N VAL A 15 32.10 12.20 17.11
CA VAL A 15 32.26 13.64 17.35
C VAL A 15 32.72 14.28 16.03
N LEU A 16 31.79 14.39 15.07
CA LEU A 16 31.91 15.35 13.99
C LEU A 16 30.79 16.37 14.20
N THR A 17 31.14 17.53 14.75
CA THR A 17 30.26 18.69 14.81
C THR A 17 29.80 19.03 13.39
N GLY A 18 28.50 19.32 13.21
CA GLY A 18 27.82 19.34 11.91
C GLY A 18 28.41 20.26 10.82
N SER A 19 29.37 21.13 11.14
CA SER A 19 30.16 21.90 10.18
C SER A 19 31.19 21.06 9.41
N ASN A 20 31.68 19.96 9.97
CA ASN A 20 32.77 19.16 9.39
C ASN A 20 32.31 18.00 8.50
N ILE A 21 31.00 17.80 8.36
CA ILE A 21 30.38 16.66 7.65
C ILE A 21 30.25 16.92 6.14
N TYR A 22 30.08 18.19 5.76
CA TYR A 22 29.83 18.59 4.38
C TYR A 22 31.08 19.21 3.74
N ASP A 23 31.27 18.99 2.45
CA ASP A 23 32.23 19.71 1.60
C ASP A 23 31.72 21.14 1.31
N ASP A 24 32.58 22.01 0.76
CA ASP A 24 32.24 23.40 0.44
C ASP A 24 31.06 23.52 -0.55
N CYS A 25 30.84 22.47 -1.36
CA CYS A 25 29.71 22.35 -2.26
C CYS A 25 28.42 21.82 -1.60
N GLY A 26 28.42 21.56 -0.29
CA GLY A 26 27.26 21.10 0.50
C GLY A 26 26.96 19.60 0.43
N PHE A 27 27.86 18.78 -0.13
CA PHE A 27 27.78 17.32 -0.20
C PHE A 27 28.42 16.63 1.00
N VAL A 28 28.02 15.40 1.32
CA VAL A 28 28.66 14.64 2.42
C VAL A 28 30.05 14.14 2.04
N LYS A 29 31.05 14.44 2.86
CA LYS A 29 32.44 13.97 2.72
C LYS A 29 32.53 12.45 2.61
N LYS A 30 33.45 11.93 1.77
CA LYS A 30 33.65 10.48 1.56
C LYS A 30 34.01 9.70 2.84
N ASN A 31 34.65 10.37 3.80
CA ASN A 31 35.13 9.75 5.04
C ASN A 31 34.06 9.66 6.14
N VAL A 32 32.88 10.27 5.93
CA VAL A 32 31.80 10.28 6.92
C VAL A 32 31.10 8.93 6.93
N LYS A 33 31.14 8.25 8.09
CA LYS A 33 30.35 7.04 8.35
C LYS A 33 29.09 7.42 9.14
N PRO A 34 27.96 6.75 8.89
CA PRO A 34 26.79 6.92 9.74
C PRO A 34 27.10 6.45 11.16
N TYR A 35 26.42 7.06 12.14
CA TYR A 35 26.64 6.76 13.57
C TYR A 35 26.24 5.32 13.94
N VAL A 36 25.41 4.66 13.13
CA VAL A 36 25.04 3.24 13.23
C VAL A 36 25.04 2.63 11.82
N GLN A 37 25.53 1.39 11.67
CA GLN A 37 25.53 0.66 10.39
C GLN A 37 24.18 0.01 10.08
N ASP A 38 23.39 -0.31 11.12
CA ASP A 38 22.02 -0.81 10.99
C ASP A 38 21.12 0.25 10.36
N LYS A 39 20.66 -0.01 9.13
CA LYS A 39 19.82 0.90 8.36
C LYS A 39 18.40 1.00 8.88
N GLU A 40 17.92 0.01 9.63
CA GLU A 40 16.61 0.03 10.24
C GLU A 40 16.59 1.01 11.42
N ILE A 41 17.64 0.99 12.26
CA ILE A 41 17.83 1.99 13.33
C ILE A 41 17.95 3.39 12.73
N LEU A 42 18.64 3.55 11.59
CA LEU A 42 18.71 4.83 10.88
C LEU A 42 17.34 5.32 10.41
N MET A 43 16.46 4.41 9.95
CA MET A 43 15.10 4.75 9.55
C MET A 43 14.25 5.20 10.75
N TYR A 44 14.24 4.44 11.84
CA TYR A 44 13.44 4.76 13.03
C TYR A 44 13.89 6.04 13.74
N ASN A 45 15.21 6.28 13.79
CA ASN A 45 15.76 7.50 14.37
C ASN A 45 15.74 8.69 13.39
N HIS A 46 15.25 8.52 12.16
CA HIS A 46 15.15 9.61 11.20
C HIS A 46 14.17 10.68 11.74
N PRO A 47 14.49 11.99 11.71
CA PRO A 47 13.61 13.03 12.26
C PRO A 47 12.18 13.00 11.74
N LEU A 48 11.99 12.71 10.45
CA LEU A 48 10.65 12.55 9.86
C LEU A 48 9.89 11.34 10.45
N MET A 49 10.56 10.22 10.70
CA MET A 49 9.92 9.04 11.30
C MET A 49 9.57 9.31 12.77
N LEU A 50 10.42 10.05 13.48
CA LEU A 50 10.12 10.51 14.84
C LEU A 50 8.88 11.43 14.85
N MET A 51 8.80 12.41 13.94
CA MET A 51 7.62 13.29 13.82
C MET A 51 6.32 12.49 13.56
N VAL A 52 6.39 11.44 12.74
CA VAL A 52 5.28 10.50 12.51
C VAL A 52 4.93 9.75 13.79
N SER A 53 5.92 9.18 14.49
CA SER A 53 5.71 8.41 15.72
C SER A 53 5.09 9.23 16.86
N TYR A 54 5.38 10.53 16.92
CA TYR A 54 4.81 11.47 17.88
C TYR A 54 3.53 12.15 17.39
N GLY A 55 3.02 11.79 16.19
CA GLY A 55 1.79 12.34 15.64
C GLY A 55 1.82 13.86 15.40
N ARG A 56 2.99 14.42 15.05
CA ARG A 56 3.16 15.87 14.85
C ARG A 56 2.83 16.27 13.41
N GLU A 57 1.55 16.38 13.11
CA GLU A 57 1.04 16.75 11.77
C GLU A 57 1.58 18.10 11.31
N ASP A 58 1.54 19.13 12.16
CA ASP A 58 2.00 20.49 11.83
C ASP A 58 3.49 20.56 11.41
N LEU A 59 4.32 19.69 12.01
CA LEU A 59 5.75 19.64 11.68
C LEU A 59 5.99 18.88 10.36
N LEU A 60 5.17 17.87 10.07
CA LEU A 60 5.27 17.09 8.82
C LEU A 60 4.74 17.88 7.62
N SER A 61 3.69 18.67 7.82
CA SER A 61 3.12 19.58 6.81
C SER A 61 3.97 20.84 6.60
N HIS A 62 4.98 21.07 7.43
CA HIS A 62 5.89 22.19 7.26
C HIS A 62 6.58 22.13 5.88
N PRO A 63 6.65 23.25 5.12
CA PRO A 63 7.12 23.23 3.74
C PRO A 63 8.54 22.70 3.54
N LEU A 64 9.39 22.79 4.58
CA LEU A 64 10.72 22.19 4.60
C LEU A 64 10.65 20.66 4.52
N CYS A 65 9.79 20.04 5.33
CA CYS A 65 9.61 18.58 5.39
C CYS A 65 9.01 18.05 4.09
N GLU A 66 7.99 18.74 3.57
CA GLU A 66 7.40 18.40 2.26
C GLU A 66 8.41 18.52 1.12
N SER A 67 9.19 19.61 1.09
CA SER A 67 10.22 19.82 0.07
C SER A 67 11.32 18.76 0.15
N LEU A 68 11.72 18.36 1.36
CA LEU A 68 12.69 17.30 1.59
C LEU A 68 12.17 15.95 1.08
N LEU A 69 10.93 15.57 1.43
CA LEU A 69 10.29 14.34 0.98
C LEU A 69 10.15 14.31 -0.54
N LYS A 70 9.64 15.40 -1.14
CA LYS A 70 9.50 15.52 -2.60
C LYS A 70 10.84 15.34 -3.30
N ARG A 71 11.93 15.90 -2.75
CA ARG A 71 13.27 15.73 -3.31
C ARG A 71 13.75 14.29 -3.21
N LYS A 72 13.69 13.68 -2.02
CA LYS A 72 14.11 12.28 -1.82
C LYS A 72 13.35 11.35 -2.77
N TRP A 73 12.05 11.57 -2.92
CA TRP A 73 11.20 10.86 -3.88
C TRP A 73 11.63 11.08 -5.34
N GLN A 74 11.85 12.32 -5.78
CA GLN A 74 12.23 12.61 -7.17
C GLN A 74 13.62 12.12 -7.56
N TYR A 75 14.56 12.13 -6.61
CA TYR A 75 15.95 11.78 -6.88
C TYR A 75 16.17 10.27 -7.01
N TYR A 76 15.65 9.49 -6.06
CA TYR A 76 15.81 8.03 -6.05
C TYR A 76 14.51 7.26 -5.82
N GLY A 77 13.63 7.77 -4.95
CA GLY A 77 12.43 7.05 -4.52
C GLY A 77 11.57 6.54 -5.67
N ARG A 78 11.22 7.42 -6.61
CA ARG A 78 10.39 7.10 -7.77
C ARG A 78 11.01 6.05 -8.67
N TYR A 79 12.32 6.10 -8.91
CA TYR A 79 12.96 5.21 -9.87
C TYR A 79 13.06 3.79 -9.31
N VAL A 80 13.52 3.65 -8.07
CA VAL A 80 13.62 2.34 -7.41
C VAL A 80 12.24 1.72 -7.24
N TYR A 81 11.27 2.52 -6.80
CA TYR A 81 9.92 2.02 -6.56
C TYR A 81 9.20 1.63 -7.86
N TYR A 82 9.15 2.53 -8.85
CA TYR A 82 8.44 2.24 -10.11
C TYR A 82 9.13 1.16 -10.94
N SER A 83 10.46 1.01 -10.86
CA SER A 83 11.14 -0.12 -11.50
C SER A 83 10.75 -1.45 -10.84
N ASN A 84 10.73 -1.52 -9.50
CA ASN A 84 10.29 -2.72 -8.79
C ASN A 84 8.82 -3.06 -9.11
N LEU A 85 7.93 -2.05 -9.09
CA LEU A 85 6.54 -2.22 -9.46
C LEU A 85 6.37 -2.67 -10.91
N LEU A 86 7.15 -2.11 -11.84
CA LEU A 86 7.12 -2.48 -13.26
C LEU A 86 7.51 -3.95 -13.45
N VAL A 87 8.60 -4.40 -12.83
CA VAL A 87 9.04 -5.80 -12.91
C VAL A 87 7.96 -6.74 -12.35
N PHE A 88 7.33 -6.36 -11.25
CA PHE A 88 6.23 -7.13 -10.66
C PHE A 88 4.98 -7.16 -11.56
N ILE A 89 4.60 -6.02 -12.17
CA ILE A 89 3.47 -5.96 -13.12
C ILE A 89 3.76 -6.82 -14.35
N LEU A 90 5.00 -6.81 -14.87
CA LEU A 90 5.39 -7.69 -15.96
C LEU A 90 5.22 -9.16 -15.57
N PHE A 91 5.69 -9.56 -14.38
CA PHE A 91 5.47 -10.90 -13.85
C PHE A 91 3.97 -11.26 -13.77
N LEU A 92 3.14 -10.35 -13.25
CA LEU A 92 1.69 -10.56 -13.11
C LEU A 92 0.99 -10.70 -14.46
N ILE A 93 1.37 -9.90 -15.47
CA ILE A 93 0.83 -9.99 -16.84
C ILE A 93 1.16 -11.34 -17.45
N PHE A 94 2.40 -11.81 -17.34
CA PHE A 94 2.77 -13.12 -17.86
C PHE A 94 2.08 -14.27 -17.12
N LEU A 95 1.96 -14.19 -15.78
CA LEU A 95 1.24 -15.18 -14.98
C LEU A 95 -0.25 -15.24 -15.35
N THR A 96 -0.90 -14.08 -15.47
CA THR A 96 -2.31 -14.00 -15.88
C THR A 96 -2.49 -14.51 -17.30
N GLY A 97 -1.62 -14.10 -18.23
CA GLY A 97 -1.62 -14.59 -19.60
C GLY A 97 -1.44 -16.11 -19.69
N TYR A 98 -0.58 -16.68 -18.85
CA TYR A 98 -0.39 -18.12 -18.76
C TYR A 98 -1.65 -18.84 -18.28
N VAL A 99 -2.28 -18.37 -17.18
CA VAL A 99 -3.52 -18.99 -16.66
C VAL A 99 -4.67 -18.95 -17.67
N VAL A 100 -4.81 -17.84 -18.41
CA VAL A 100 -5.90 -17.68 -19.40
C VAL A 100 -5.69 -18.52 -20.66
N THR A 101 -4.44 -18.79 -21.04
CA THR A 101 -4.12 -19.48 -22.31
C THR A 101 -3.67 -20.93 -22.15
N ALA A 102 -3.26 -21.34 -20.94
CA ALA A 102 -2.92 -22.73 -20.67
C ALA A 102 -4.18 -23.59 -20.59
N VAL A 103 -4.11 -24.79 -21.13
CA VAL A 103 -5.21 -25.75 -21.08
C VAL A 103 -5.24 -26.36 -19.67
N PRO A 104 -6.39 -26.29 -18.95
CA PRO A 104 -6.52 -26.93 -17.64
C PRO A 104 -6.41 -28.45 -17.78
N PRO A 105 -5.98 -29.17 -16.72
CA PRO A 105 -5.86 -30.62 -16.75
C PRO A 105 -7.18 -31.33 -17.03
N CYS A 106 -8.33 -30.78 -16.61
CA CYS A 106 -9.64 -31.39 -16.80
C CYS A 106 -10.60 -30.33 -17.40
N PRO A 107 -10.60 -30.12 -18.73
CA PRO A 107 -11.51 -29.19 -19.39
C PRO A 107 -12.92 -29.79 -19.50
N MET A 108 -13.96 -29.01 -19.20
CA MET A 108 -15.37 -29.44 -19.28
C MET A 108 -15.88 -29.78 -20.70
N ALA A 109 -15.03 -29.75 -21.72
CA ALA A 109 -15.48 -29.66 -23.11
C ALA A 109 -15.79 -31.01 -23.79
N PHE A 110 -15.57 -32.17 -23.16
CA PHE A 110 -15.77 -33.46 -23.83
C PHE A 110 -16.18 -34.58 -22.86
N GLY A 111 -17.47 -34.93 -22.84
CA GLY A 111 -18.03 -36.10 -22.15
C GLY A 111 -18.90 -35.75 -20.94
N ASP A 112 -19.91 -36.58 -20.66
CA ASP A 112 -21.01 -36.38 -19.70
C ASP A 112 -20.67 -35.64 -18.38
N PRO A 113 -21.59 -34.82 -17.84
CA PRO A 113 -21.43 -34.19 -16.52
C PRO A 113 -21.27 -35.18 -15.36
N GLU A 114 -21.54 -36.46 -15.60
CA GLU A 114 -21.37 -37.56 -14.63
C GLU A 114 -19.95 -38.15 -14.59
N ASP A 115 -19.08 -37.87 -15.59
CA ASP A 115 -17.73 -38.45 -15.65
C ASP A 115 -16.68 -37.42 -16.12
N PRO A 116 -16.19 -36.53 -15.22
CA PRO A 116 -15.19 -35.51 -15.56
C PRO A 116 -13.87 -36.17 -16.00
N HIS A 117 -13.67 -36.19 -17.31
CA HIS A 117 -12.50 -36.76 -17.94
C HIS A 117 -11.31 -35.78 -17.93
N CYS A 118 -10.22 -36.15 -17.26
CA CYS A 118 -8.98 -35.38 -17.24
C CYS A 118 -8.12 -35.72 -18.47
N CYS A 119 -7.50 -34.71 -19.08
CA CYS A 119 -6.76 -34.83 -20.34
C CYS A 119 -5.52 -35.72 -20.22
N SER A 120 -5.34 -36.59 -21.23
CA SER A 120 -4.03 -37.15 -21.59
C SER A 120 -3.82 -37.05 -23.11
N ASN A 121 -2.60 -36.74 -23.56
CA ASN A 121 -2.30 -36.58 -24.98
C ASN A 121 -2.01 -37.97 -25.62
N LYS A 122 -2.71 -38.30 -26.72
CA LYS A 122 -2.61 -39.61 -27.42
C LYS A 122 -1.17 -40.02 -27.81
N ASN A 123 -0.26 -39.05 -27.99
CA ASN A 123 1.14 -39.31 -28.34
C ASN A 123 2.04 -39.67 -27.14
N TYR A 124 1.55 -39.53 -25.90
CA TYR A 124 2.33 -39.77 -24.69
C TYR A 124 1.57 -40.76 -23.78
N THR A 125 2.20 -41.90 -23.46
CA THR A 125 1.60 -42.97 -22.65
C THR A 125 1.63 -42.62 -21.15
N CYS A 126 0.94 -41.56 -20.75
CA CYS A 126 0.87 -41.11 -19.35
C CYS A 126 -0.53 -41.43 -18.78
N GLN A 127 -0.57 -42.26 -17.74
CA GLN A 127 -1.77 -42.61 -16.96
C GLN A 127 -1.60 -42.22 -15.48
N PRO A 128 -2.69 -42.08 -14.67
CA PRO A 128 -4.13 -42.28 -14.99
C PRO A 128 -4.94 -40.95 -14.84
N PHE A 129 -6.16 -40.67 -15.33
CA PHE A 129 -7.35 -41.37 -15.86
C PHE A 129 -8.01 -40.47 -16.96
N MET A 130 -9.08 -40.93 -17.63
CA MET A 130 -9.37 -40.80 -19.09
C MET A 130 -9.88 -39.46 -19.67
N GLY A 131 -9.65 -39.22 -20.98
CA GLY A 131 -10.29 -38.16 -21.82
C GLY A 131 -9.55 -37.80 -23.14
N GLU A 132 -10.26 -37.61 -24.26
CA GLU A 132 -9.70 -37.11 -25.54
C GLU A 132 -9.75 -35.57 -25.63
N CYS A 133 -8.60 -34.91 -25.49
CA CYS A 133 -8.54 -33.45 -25.59
C CYS A 133 -8.10 -33.02 -27.00
N GLY A 134 -9.04 -32.48 -27.77
CA GLY A 134 -8.81 -31.88 -29.10
C GLY A 134 -8.05 -30.56 -29.04
N ALA A 135 -6.87 -30.53 -28.41
CA ALA A 135 -6.05 -29.33 -28.32
C ALA A 135 -5.17 -29.19 -29.57
N ASN A 136 -5.46 -28.20 -30.41
CA ASN A 136 -4.56 -27.76 -31.48
C ASN A 136 -3.22 -27.31 -30.86
N THR A 137 -2.15 -28.01 -31.24
CA THR A 137 -0.82 -28.02 -30.60
C THR A 137 0.11 -26.88 -31.01
N GLU A 138 -0.37 -25.63 -31.01
CA GLU A 138 0.54 -24.46 -31.06
C GLU A 138 0.47 -23.65 -29.77
N GLN A 139 0.86 -24.28 -28.66
CA GLN A 139 1.06 -23.63 -27.35
C GLN A 139 2.33 -22.76 -27.31
N VAL A 140 2.60 -21.97 -28.35
CA VAL A 140 3.79 -21.11 -28.41
C VAL A 140 3.70 -20.03 -27.32
N PHE A 141 2.54 -19.41 -27.15
CA PHE A 141 2.35 -18.34 -26.18
C PHE A 141 2.48 -18.80 -24.71
N PRO A 142 1.81 -19.88 -24.24
CA PRO A 142 2.03 -20.41 -22.89
C PRO A 142 3.49 -20.80 -22.61
N ARG A 143 4.21 -21.35 -23.59
CA ARG A 143 5.64 -21.69 -23.44
C ARG A 143 6.50 -20.45 -23.27
N VAL A 144 6.23 -19.38 -24.02
CA VAL A 144 6.91 -18.09 -23.87
C VAL A 144 6.61 -17.48 -22.50
N CYS A 145 5.34 -17.41 -22.10
CA CYS A 145 4.94 -16.92 -20.79
C CYS A 145 5.63 -17.68 -19.66
N ARG A 146 5.70 -19.02 -19.75
CA ARG A 146 6.43 -19.87 -18.79
C ARG A 146 7.87 -19.41 -18.61
N ASN A 147 8.61 -19.22 -19.69
CA ASN A 147 10.03 -18.86 -19.62
C ASN A 147 10.20 -17.48 -18.94
N PHE A 148 9.33 -16.51 -19.27
CA PHE A 148 9.34 -15.20 -18.61
C PHE A 148 8.97 -15.30 -17.12
N ILE A 149 7.95 -16.08 -16.75
CA ILE A 149 7.56 -16.30 -15.35
C ILE A 149 8.73 -16.90 -14.57
N TYR A 150 9.39 -17.92 -15.12
CA TYR A 150 10.53 -18.56 -14.48
C TYR A 150 11.67 -17.57 -14.21
N VAL A 151 12.08 -16.81 -15.22
CA VAL A 151 13.16 -15.81 -15.09
C VAL A 151 12.78 -14.71 -14.10
N LEU A 152 11.57 -14.16 -14.20
CA LEU A 152 11.12 -13.07 -13.33
C LEU A 152 10.95 -13.53 -11.88
N ALA A 153 10.39 -14.72 -11.64
CA ALA A 153 10.25 -15.28 -10.31
C ALA A 153 11.60 -15.55 -9.65
N VAL A 154 12.58 -16.08 -10.40
CA VAL A 154 13.95 -16.27 -9.89
C VAL A 154 14.59 -14.92 -9.53
N ILE A 155 14.44 -13.88 -10.36
CA ILE A 155 14.94 -12.53 -10.05
C ILE A 155 14.30 -11.99 -8.76
N HIS A 156 12.99 -12.16 -8.59
CA HIS A 156 12.28 -11.76 -7.38
C HIS A 156 12.75 -12.53 -6.14
N LEU A 157 12.95 -13.84 -6.24
CA LEU A 157 13.48 -14.65 -5.13
C LEU A 157 14.91 -14.24 -4.75
N LEU A 158 15.77 -13.96 -5.73
CA LEU A 158 17.12 -13.45 -5.46
C LEU A 158 17.09 -12.10 -4.74
N LYS A 159 16.17 -11.21 -5.14
CA LYS A 159 15.91 -9.95 -4.43
C LYS A 159 15.47 -10.21 -2.99
N GLU A 160 14.56 -11.14 -2.75
CA GLU A 160 14.10 -11.44 -1.39
C GLU A 160 15.18 -12.09 -0.51
N ILE A 161 16.02 -12.97 -1.09
CA ILE A 161 17.19 -13.52 -0.39
C ILE A 161 18.16 -12.41 0.01
N TYR A 162 18.39 -11.43 -0.86
CA TYR A 162 19.20 -10.26 -0.55
C TYR A 162 18.61 -9.41 0.58
N GLN A 163 17.27 -9.24 0.61
CA GLN A 163 16.58 -8.54 1.69
C GLN A 163 16.67 -9.29 3.03
N ILE A 164 16.55 -10.62 3.02
CA ILE A 164 16.75 -11.47 4.20
C ILE A 164 18.16 -11.29 4.76
N HIS A 165 19.18 -11.30 3.89
CA HIS A 165 20.56 -11.11 4.33
C HIS A 165 20.79 -9.75 4.99
N GLN A 166 20.17 -8.68 4.48
CA GLN A 166 20.29 -7.34 5.07
C GLN A 166 19.54 -7.19 6.40
N ASN A 167 18.35 -7.77 6.52
CA ASN A 167 17.43 -7.51 7.64
C ASN A 167 17.41 -8.63 8.70
N GLY A 168 18.03 -9.79 8.43
CA GLY A 168 18.13 -10.92 9.33
C GLY A 168 16.76 -11.44 9.80
N ARG A 169 16.63 -11.73 11.11
CA ARG A 169 15.40 -12.28 11.72
C ARG A 169 14.20 -11.33 11.70
N ARG A 170 14.43 -10.02 11.52
CA ARG A 170 13.36 -9.01 11.47
C ARG A 170 12.67 -8.93 10.11
N TYR A 171 13.14 -9.70 9.13
CA TYR A 171 12.51 -9.80 7.82
C TYR A 171 11.17 -10.57 7.85
N ILE A 172 10.93 -11.42 8.85
CA ILE A 172 9.74 -12.29 8.90
C ILE A 172 8.49 -11.44 9.21
N ASN A 173 7.82 -10.97 8.15
CA ASN A 173 6.55 -10.25 8.18
C ASN A 173 5.54 -10.94 7.26
N LEU A 174 4.24 -10.76 7.51
CA LEU A 174 3.18 -11.37 6.70
C LEU A 174 3.21 -10.90 5.23
N GLU A 175 3.54 -9.63 4.98
CA GLU A 175 3.74 -9.11 3.61
C GLU A 175 4.82 -9.91 2.86
N ASN A 176 5.98 -10.07 3.49
CA ASN A 176 7.11 -10.80 2.90
C ASN A 176 6.79 -12.29 2.75
N ALA A 177 6.06 -12.89 3.70
CA ALA A 177 5.64 -14.28 3.60
C ALA A 177 4.68 -14.51 2.42
N LEU A 178 3.74 -13.58 2.17
CA LEU A 178 2.84 -13.62 1.01
C LEU A 178 3.61 -13.46 -0.31
N GLU A 179 4.62 -12.59 -0.37
CA GLU A 179 5.50 -12.46 -1.53
C GLU A 179 6.25 -13.77 -1.83
N TRP A 180 6.86 -14.39 -0.81
CA TRP A 180 7.50 -15.70 -0.95
C TRP A 180 6.53 -16.78 -1.40
N ALA A 181 5.36 -16.88 -0.75
CA ALA A 181 4.33 -17.84 -1.11
C ALA A 181 3.90 -17.65 -2.57
N CYS A 182 3.72 -16.41 -3.02
CA CYS A 182 3.38 -16.07 -4.40
C CYS A 182 4.47 -16.54 -5.39
N TYR A 183 5.74 -16.18 -5.18
CA TYR A 183 6.80 -16.50 -6.14
C TYR A 183 7.14 -18.00 -6.16
N VAL A 184 7.14 -18.66 -5.00
CA VAL A 184 7.38 -20.10 -4.89
C VAL A 184 6.23 -20.89 -5.53
N SER A 185 4.97 -20.54 -5.22
CA SER A 185 3.82 -21.20 -5.84
C SER A 185 3.78 -20.99 -7.36
N ALA A 186 4.15 -19.80 -7.86
CA ALA A 186 4.23 -19.52 -9.30
C ALA A 186 5.31 -20.34 -10.00
N LEU A 187 6.48 -20.54 -9.35
CA LEU A 187 7.52 -21.41 -9.87
C LEU A 187 7.07 -22.86 -9.94
N ILE A 188 6.43 -23.38 -8.88
CA ILE A 188 5.92 -24.76 -8.85
C ILE A 188 4.83 -24.93 -9.91
N PHE A 189 3.94 -23.95 -10.07
CA PHE A 189 2.88 -23.99 -11.08
C PHE A 189 3.40 -24.11 -12.52
N VAL A 190 4.55 -23.49 -12.79
CA VAL A 190 5.15 -23.43 -14.13
C VAL A 190 6.26 -24.47 -14.36
N ALA A 191 6.69 -25.17 -13.30
CA ALA A 191 7.74 -26.19 -13.37
C ALA A 191 7.29 -27.47 -14.09
N ASP A 192 8.19 -28.04 -14.88
CA ASP A 192 7.99 -29.35 -15.51
C ASP A 192 8.41 -30.45 -14.51
N LEU A 193 7.46 -30.92 -13.67
CA LEU A 193 7.75 -31.90 -12.61
C LEU A 193 7.71 -33.36 -13.08
N THR A 194 7.13 -33.60 -14.26
CA THR A 194 6.99 -34.93 -14.87
C THR A 194 7.42 -34.84 -16.33
N GLU A 195 7.92 -35.95 -16.86
CA GLU A 195 8.28 -36.07 -18.28
C GLU A 195 7.08 -35.75 -19.19
N CYS A 196 5.88 -36.15 -18.75
CA CYS A 196 4.61 -35.78 -19.35
C CYS A 196 4.42 -34.27 -19.44
N SER A 197 4.62 -33.54 -18.34
CA SER A 197 4.44 -32.08 -18.31
C SER A 197 5.45 -31.37 -19.21
N SER A 198 6.67 -31.90 -19.31
CA SER A 198 7.70 -31.36 -20.20
C SER A 198 7.34 -31.51 -21.69
N GLN A 199 6.79 -32.68 -22.07
CA GLN A 199 6.49 -33.01 -23.47
C GLN A 199 5.12 -32.48 -23.93
N SER A 200 4.11 -32.51 -23.06
CA SER A 200 2.73 -32.10 -23.38
C SER A 200 2.42 -30.63 -23.05
N GLY A 201 3.13 -30.03 -22.09
CA GLY A 201 2.80 -28.72 -21.55
C GLY A 201 1.60 -28.69 -20.59
N ILE A 202 0.92 -29.83 -20.38
CA ILE A 202 -0.21 -29.98 -19.47
C ILE A 202 0.31 -30.13 -18.03
N ARG A 203 -0.39 -29.51 -17.07
CA ARG A 203 -0.03 -29.54 -15.64
C ARG A 203 -0.81 -30.62 -14.90
N GLN A 204 -0.28 -31.04 -13.76
CA GLN A 204 -0.99 -31.96 -12.87
C GLN A 204 -2.17 -31.25 -12.18
N VAL A 205 -3.17 -32.00 -11.73
CA VAL A 205 -4.38 -31.44 -11.07
C VAL A 205 -4.00 -30.60 -9.85
N TRP A 206 -3.21 -31.16 -8.92
CA TRP A 206 -2.71 -30.45 -7.74
C TRP A 206 -1.85 -29.22 -8.09
N GLN A 207 -1.14 -29.27 -9.24
CA GLN A 207 -0.31 -28.16 -9.71
C GLN A 207 -1.21 -27.02 -10.21
N TRP A 208 -2.33 -27.34 -10.83
CA TRP A 208 -3.34 -26.37 -11.26
C TRP A 208 -4.08 -25.74 -10.08
N GLU A 209 -4.42 -26.53 -9.06
CA GLU A 209 -4.95 -26.04 -7.77
C GLU A 209 -3.98 -25.04 -7.13
N LEU A 210 -2.69 -25.39 -7.02
CA LEU A 210 -1.69 -24.46 -6.52
C LEU A 210 -1.54 -23.22 -7.41
N GLY A 211 -1.64 -23.37 -8.73
CA GLY A 211 -1.64 -22.27 -9.70
C GLY A 211 -2.77 -21.27 -9.48
N SER A 212 -3.97 -21.76 -9.16
CA SER A 212 -5.14 -20.93 -8.82
C SER A 212 -4.89 -20.09 -7.56
N LEU A 213 -4.26 -20.67 -6.54
CA LEU A 213 -3.88 -19.96 -5.33
C LEU A 213 -2.75 -18.96 -5.59
N SER A 214 -1.84 -19.29 -6.51
CA SER A 214 -0.72 -18.44 -6.90
C SER A 214 -1.20 -17.17 -7.60
N ILE A 215 -2.10 -17.28 -8.58
CA ILE A 215 -2.64 -16.10 -9.27
C ILE A 215 -3.43 -15.21 -8.32
N PHE A 216 -4.27 -15.80 -7.45
CA PHE A 216 -4.98 -15.03 -6.42
C PHE A 216 -4.00 -14.29 -5.50
N SER A 217 -2.98 -14.99 -5.00
CA SER A 217 -1.94 -14.41 -4.15
C SER A 217 -1.16 -13.30 -4.85
N ALA A 218 -0.89 -13.43 -6.15
CA ALA A 218 -0.19 -12.42 -6.94
C ALA A 218 -0.99 -11.11 -7.04
N TRP A 219 -2.31 -11.19 -7.24
CA TRP A 219 -3.18 -10.02 -7.19
C TRP A 219 -3.28 -9.42 -5.78
N MET A 220 -3.25 -10.24 -4.73
CA MET A 220 -3.17 -9.75 -3.35
C MET A 220 -1.85 -9.04 -3.05
N VAL A 221 -0.71 -9.53 -3.57
CA VAL A 221 0.58 -8.85 -3.48
C VAL A 221 0.55 -7.52 -4.26
N LEU A 222 -0.15 -7.43 -5.40
CA LEU A 222 -0.35 -6.15 -6.09
C LEU A 222 -1.06 -5.12 -5.19
N LEU A 223 -2.10 -5.53 -4.46
CA LEU A 223 -2.77 -4.66 -3.49
C LEU A 223 -1.79 -4.18 -2.40
N MET A 224 -0.88 -5.03 -1.95
CA MET A 224 0.17 -4.63 -1.00
C MET A 224 1.14 -3.61 -1.61
N PHE A 225 1.51 -3.71 -2.88
CA PHE A 225 2.24 -2.63 -3.57
C PHE A 225 1.41 -1.34 -3.61
N ILE A 226 0.11 -1.43 -3.93
CA ILE A 226 -0.75 -0.24 -3.97
C ILE A 226 -0.86 0.43 -2.59
N SER A 227 -0.82 -0.36 -1.51
CA SER A 227 -0.89 0.12 -0.12
C SER A 227 0.20 1.14 0.25
N LYS A 228 1.37 1.08 -0.39
CA LYS A 228 2.48 2.00 -0.10
C LYS A 228 2.33 3.35 -0.81
N PHE A 229 1.40 3.48 -1.77
CA PHE A 229 1.16 4.77 -2.45
C PHE A 229 0.33 5.71 -1.58
N PRO A 230 0.74 6.97 -1.36
CA PRO A 230 -0.02 7.90 -0.51
C PRO A 230 -1.44 8.23 -1.00
N PHE A 231 -1.71 8.12 -2.31
CA PHE A 231 -3.02 8.45 -2.88
C PHE A 231 -4.00 7.27 -2.80
N LEU A 232 -3.59 6.08 -3.28
CA LEU A 232 -4.44 4.88 -3.29
C LEU A 232 -4.32 4.06 -2.00
N GLY A 233 -3.15 4.08 -1.36
CA GLY A 233 -2.83 3.25 -0.22
C GLY A 233 -3.66 3.54 1.02
N ILE A 234 -4.19 4.76 1.18
CA ILE A 234 -5.13 5.04 2.28
C ILE A 234 -6.37 4.16 2.19
N TYR A 235 -6.89 3.93 0.98
CA TYR A 235 -8.08 3.10 0.76
C TYR A 235 -7.77 1.63 1.02
N VAL A 236 -6.59 1.16 0.59
CA VAL A 236 -6.14 -0.21 0.85
C VAL A 236 -5.94 -0.46 2.35
N ILE A 237 -5.32 0.48 3.07
CA ILE A 237 -5.15 0.38 4.53
C ILE A 237 -6.50 0.42 5.24
N MET A 238 -7.43 1.29 4.81
CA MET A 238 -8.79 1.31 5.34
C MET A 238 -9.47 -0.05 5.13
N PHE A 239 -9.37 -0.62 3.93
CA PHE A 239 -9.94 -1.94 3.63
C PHE A 239 -9.40 -3.03 4.55
N PHE A 240 -8.07 -3.16 4.71
CA PHE A 240 -7.50 -4.17 5.60
C PHE A 240 -7.81 -3.94 7.08
N GLN A 241 -7.97 -2.67 7.50
CA GLN A 241 -8.41 -2.35 8.85
C GLN A 241 -9.86 -2.81 9.09
N ILE A 242 -10.77 -2.49 8.16
CA ILE A 242 -12.17 -2.95 8.22
C ILE A 242 -12.24 -4.47 8.17
N LEU A 243 -11.45 -5.12 7.32
CA LEU A 243 -11.36 -6.58 7.25
C LEU A 243 -10.89 -7.18 8.59
N SER A 244 -9.88 -6.58 9.22
CA SER A 244 -9.40 -7.04 10.53
C SER A 244 -10.45 -6.87 11.61
N THR A 245 -11.16 -5.73 11.65
CA THR A 245 -12.27 -5.51 12.57
C THR A 245 -13.36 -6.54 12.31
N PHE A 246 -13.76 -6.73 11.05
CA PHE A 246 -14.73 -7.72 10.64
C PHE A 246 -14.36 -9.12 11.12
N VAL A 247 -13.14 -9.60 10.87
CA VAL A 247 -12.68 -10.93 11.30
C VAL A 247 -12.72 -11.07 12.83
N ASN A 248 -12.30 -10.04 13.57
CA ASN A 248 -12.35 -10.06 15.03
C ASN A 248 -13.78 -10.16 15.58
N PHE A 249 -14.73 -9.43 14.98
CA PHE A 249 -16.14 -9.49 15.37
C PHE A 249 -16.86 -10.73 14.81
N SER A 250 -16.41 -11.26 13.67
CA SER A 250 -17.00 -12.41 12.97
C SER A 250 -16.97 -13.68 13.82
N PHE A 251 -16.00 -13.83 14.73
CA PHE A 251 -15.96 -14.98 15.65
C PHE A 251 -17.26 -15.14 16.47
N VAL A 252 -17.88 -14.03 16.88
CA VAL A 252 -19.16 -14.06 17.61
C VAL A 252 -20.29 -14.51 16.70
N PHE A 253 -20.31 -14.02 15.45
CA PHE A 253 -21.35 -14.36 14.47
C PHE A 253 -21.21 -15.79 13.94
N PHE A 254 -19.99 -16.31 13.89
CA PHE A 254 -19.71 -17.68 13.47
C PHE A 254 -20.44 -18.71 14.34
N LEU A 255 -20.59 -18.45 15.65
CA LEU A 255 -21.38 -19.32 16.54
C LEU A 255 -22.86 -19.37 16.12
N PHE A 256 -23.44 -18.24 15.71
CA PHE A 256 -24.81 -18.21 15.19
C PHE A 256 -24.90 -18.91 13.83
N VAL A 257 -23.95 -18.70 12.93
CA VAL A 257 -23.90 -19.39 11.63
C VAL A 257 -23.91 -20.91 11.83
N VAL A 258 -23.06 -21.44 12.71
CA VAL A 258 -23.02 -22.88 13.00
C VAL A 258 -24.34 -23.37 13.62
N ALA A 259 -24.92 -22.63 14.56
CA ALA A 259 -26.19 -23.01 15.21
C ALA A 259 -27.36 -23.07 14.20
N PHE A 260 -27.51 -22.04 13.36
CA PHE A 260 -28.53 -22.03 12.32
C PHE A 260 -28.25 -23.06 11.23
N ALA A 261 -26.99 -23.23 10.82
CA ALA A 261 -26.61 -24.22 9.80
C ALA A 261 -26.93 -25.64 10.23
N LEU A 262 -26.62 -26.02 11.47
CA LEU A 262 -26.97 -27.35 12.00
C LEU A 262 -28.48 -27.51 12.20
N GLY A 263 -29.18 -26.43 12.56
CA GLY A 263 -30.64 -26.40 12.60
C GLY A 263 -31.27 -26.65 11.23
N PHE A 264 -30.83 -25.93 10.20
CA PHE A 264 -31.28 -26.13 8.82
C PHE A 264 -30.88 -27.50 8.28
N PHE A 265 -29.65 -27.96 8.51
CA PHE A 265 -29.20 -29.31 8.18
C PHE A 265 -30.17 -30.36 8.73
N SER A 266 -30.57 -30.25 10.00
CA SER A 266 -31.49 -31.22 10.62
C SER A 266 -32.92 -31.19 10.06
N LEU A 267 -33.40 -30.03 9.60
CA LEU A 267 -34.79 -29.84 9.15
C LEU A 267 -34.96 -29.95 7.62
N LEU A 268 -33.89 -29.67 6.87
CA LEU A 268 -33.86 -29.53 5.42
C LEU A 268 -32.86 -30.49 4.77
N GLN A 269 -32.46 -31.59 5.44
CA GLN A 269 -31.50 -32.57 4.90
C GLN A 269 -31.89 -33.15 3.53
N ASN A 270 -33.18 -33.13 3.18
CA ASN A 270 -33.70 -33.55 1.89
C ASN A 270 -33.45 -32.54 0.74
N GLN A 271 -32.88 -31.37 1.05
CA GLN A 271 -32.53 -30.34 0.07
C GLN A 271 -31.04 -30.42 -0.23
N ASN A 272 -30.66 -30.43 -1.52
CA ASN A 272 -29.25 -30.53 -1.95
C ASN A 272 -28.31 -29.54 -1.22
N PRO A 273 -28.68 -28.25 -0.97
CA PRO A 273 -27.78 -27.32 -0.28
C PRO A 273 -27.54 -27.62 1.22
N PHE A 274 -28.28 -28.56 1.81
CA PHE A 274 -28.23 -28.91 3.22
C PHE A 274 -28.02 -30.42 3.44
N GLU A 275 -27.58 -31.16 2.42
CA GLU A 275 -27.34 -32.61 2.50
C GLU A 275 -26.16 -32.95 3.43
N SER A 276 -25.11 -32.12 3.42
CA SER A 276 -23.96 -32.26 4.30
C SER A 276 -23.81 -31.08 5.28
N PRO A 277 -23.23 -31.28 6.48
CA PRO A 277 -23.00 -30.19 7.44
C PRO A 277 -22.11 -29.07 6.89
N GLY A 278 -21.15 -29.42 6.03
CA GLY A 278 -20.24 -28.44 5.40
C GLY A 278 -20.98 -27.54 4.40
N GLU A 279 -21.80 -28.13 3.53
CA GLU A 279 -22.62 -27.37 2.59
C GLU A 279 -23.68 -26.54 3.31
N ALA A 280 -24.29 -27.07 4.38
CA ALA A 280 -25.23 -26.33 5.20
C ALA A 280 -24.61 -25.06 5.82
N ILE A 281 -23.35 -25.14 6.29
CA ILE A 281 -22.61 -23.97 6.80
C ILE A 281 -22.36 -22.95 5.68
N ILE A 282 -21.93 -23.41 4.50
CA ILE A 282 -21.69 -22.53 3.34
C ILE A 282 -23.01 -21.87 2.90
N LYS A 283 -24.09 -22.63 2.73
CA LYS A 283 -25.40 -22.12 2.33
C LYS A 283 -25.95 -21.13 3.36
N THR A 284 -25.83 -21.44 4.65
CA THR A 284 -26.24 -20.51 5.73
C THR A 284 -25.41 -19.22 5.72
N GLY A 285 -24.10 -19.31 5.43
CA GLY A 285 -23.22 -18.16 5.25
C GLY A 285 -23.60 -17.30 4.05
N VAL A 286 -23.95 -17.91 2.92
CA VAL A 286 -24.47 -17.20 1.72
C VAL A 286 -25.80 -16.51 2.04
N MET A 287 -26.71 -17.20 2.74
CA MET A 287 -27.98 -16.63 3.18
C MET A 287 -27.79 -15.43 4.13
N MET A 288 -26.71 -15.40 4.94
CA MET A 288 -26.41 -14.27 5.83
C MET A 288 -26.11 -12.98 5.06
N ILE A 289 -25.49 -13.08 3.88
CA ILE A 289 -25.17 -11.91 3.03
C ILE A 289 -26.45 -11.28 2.44
N GLY A 290 -27.58 -12.01 2.46
CA GLY A 290 -28.87 -11.57 1.96
C GLY A 290 -29.37 -12.35 0.75
N GLU A 291 -28.61 -13.32 0.26
CA GLU A 291 -29.03 -14.22 -0.82
C GLU A 291 -29.98 -15.30 -0.27
N ILE A 292 -31.25 -14.93 -0.15
CA ILE A 292 -32.30 -15.78 0.40
C ILE A 292 -33.16 -16.34 -0.73
N GLU A 293 -32.79 -17.51 -1.22
CA GLU A 293 -33.53 -18.25 -2.25
C GLU A 293 -34.69 -19.04 -1.62
N PHE A 294 -35.71 -18.34 -1.11
CA PHE A 294 -36.85 -18.98 -0.42
C PHE A 294 -37.56 -20.00 -1.32
N ASP A 295 -37.85 -19.63 -2.57
CA ASP A 295 -38.61 -20.48 -3.48
C ASP A 295 -37.88 -21.79 -3.79
N ALA A 296 -36.55 -21.73 -3.97
CA ALA A 296 -35.73 -22.90 -4.24
C ALA A 296 -35.61 -23.86 -3.03
N ILE A 297 -35.80 -23.37 -1.81
CA ILE A 297 -35.64 -24.18 -0.59
C ILE A 297 -36.99 -24.72 -0.09
N PHE A 298 -38.05 -23.91 -0.18
CA PHE A 298 -39.34 -24.22 0.44
C PHE A 298 -40.43 -24.61 -0.55
N ASN A 299 -40.30 -24.22 -1.82
CA ASN A 299 -41.28 -24.47 -2.88
C ASN A 299 -40.72 -25.36 -4.01
N ASP A 300 -39.70 -26.17 -3.74
CA ASP A 300 -39.17 -27.14 -4.70
C ASP A 300 -40.23 -28.22 -5.02
N PRO A 301 -40.64 -28.38 -6.29
CA PRO A 301 -41.57 -29.42 -6.69
C PRO A 301 -41.01 -30.85 -6.54
N GLU A 302 -39.68 -31.02 -6.58
CA GLU A 302 -39.02 -32.33 -6.47
C GLU A 302 -38.78 -32.72 -5.01
N ASN A 303 -38.34 -31.77 -4.17
CA ASN A 303 -38.03 -32.00 -2.76
C ASN A 303 -38.94 -31.20 -1.82
N LYS A 304 -40.00 -31.84 -1.30
CA LYS A 304 -40.90 -31.20 -0.33
C LYS A 304 -40.28 -31.14 1.07
N VAL A 305 -40.49 -30.01 1.76
CA VAL A 305 -40.06 -29.84 3.16
C VAL A 305 -40.94 -30.66 4.10
N TYR A 306 -40.38 -31.67 4.75
CA TYR A 306 -41.10 -32.54 5.70
C TYR A 306 -41.51 -31.82 6.99
N PHE A 307 -40.65 -30.97 7.55
CA PHE A 307 -40.87 -30.28 8.83
C PHE A 307 -41.22 -28.80 8.62
N THR A 308 -42.30 -28.53 7.89
CA THR A 308 -42.64 -27.18 7.41
C THR A 308 -42.80 -26.15 8.54
N GLY A 309 -43.50 -26.49 9.63
CA GLY A 309 -43.71 -25.57 10.75
C GLY A 309 -42.41 -25.13 11.46
N PRO A 310 -41.61 -26.07 11.99
CA PRO A 310 -40.30 -25.75 12.57
C PRO A 310 -39.34 -25.07 11.59
N ALA A 311 -39.35 -25.48 10.31
CA ALA A 311 -38.47 -24.91 9.29
C ALA A 311 -38.81 -23.43 9.00
N TYR A 312 -40.09 -23.09 8.81
CA TYR A 312 -40.50 -21.68 8.67
C TYR A 312 -40.21 -20.87 9.93
N THR A 313 -40.42 -21.46 11.11
CA THR A 313 -40.13 -20.78 12.39
C THR A 313 -38.64 -20.43 12.51
N LEU A 314 -37.77 -21.42 12.27
CA LEU A 314 -36.32 -21.24 12.29
C LEU A 314 -35.85 -20.25 11.22
N PHE A 315 -36.47 -20.27 10.04
CA PHE A 315 -36.19 -19.36 8.95
C PHE A 315 -36.57 -17.90 9.26
N ILE A 316 -37.75 -17.66 9.85
CA ILE A 316 -38.14 -16.30 10.29
C ILE A 316 -37.18 -15.78 11.36
N LEU A 317 -36.79 -16.64 12.32
CA LEU A 317 -35.81 -16.29 13.35
C LEU A 317 -34.45 -15.95 12.73
N PHE A 318 -34.02 -16.72 11.72
CA PHE A 318 -32.82 -16.46 10.95
C PHE A 318 -32.88 -15.10 10.25
N LEU A 319 -33.99 -14.76 9.57
CA LEU A 319 -34.14 -13.46 8.91
C LEU A 319 -34.00 -12.29 9.89
N LEU A 320 -34.66 -12.40 11.05
CA LEU A 320 -34.61 -11.33 12.05
C LEU A 320 -33.19 -11.18 12.64
N ILE A 321 -32.57 -12.28 13.05
CA ILE A 321 -31.27 -12.23 13.74
C ILE A 321 -30.12 -12.02 12.75
N MET A 322 -29.99 -12.90 11.75
CA MET A 322 -28.83 -12.89 10.86
C MET A 322 -28.95 -11.81 9.78
N ALA A 323 -30.09 -11.76 9.07
CA ALA A 323 -30.23 -10.87 7.92
C ALA A 323 -30.53 -9.41 8.31
N VAL A 324 -31.29 -9.17 9.39
CA VAL A 324 -31.61 -7.80 9.82
C VAL A 324 -30.66 -7.30 10.90
N ILE A 325 -30.54 -7.99 12.05
CA ILE A 325 -29.75 -7.46 13.17
C ILE A 325 -28.25 -7.49 12.86
N ILE A 326 -27.70 -8.65 12.47
CA ILE A 326 -26.24 -8.78 12.29
C ILE A 326 -25.76 -7.99 11.07
N MET A 327 -26.46 -8.01 9.94
CA MET A 327 -26.04 -7.22 8.76
C MET A 327 -26.01 -5.72 9.05
N ASN A 328 -27.01 -5.19 9.75
CA ASN A 328 -27.01 -3.77 10.13
C ASN A 328 -25.91 -3.43 11.15
N LEU A 329 -25.60 -4.35 12.07
CA LEU A 329 -24.49 -4.18 13.01
C LEU A 329 -23.14 -4.16 12.28
N LEU A 330 -22.92 -5.07 11.32
CA LEU A 330 -21.70 -5.14 10.51
C LEU A 330 -21.48 -3.87 9.70
N VAL A 331 -22.53 -3.36 9.06
CA VAL A 331 -22.49 -2.07 8.35
C VAL A 331 -22.20 -0.93 9.32
N GLY A 332 -22.82 -0.91 10.50
CA GLY A 332 -22.57 0.08 11.54
C GLY A 332 -21.11 0.14 12.00
N LEU A 333 -20.49 -1.02 12.24
CA LEU A 333 -19.07 -1.13 12.62
C LEU A 333 -18.14 -0.65 11.50
N ALA A 334 -18.43 -1.03 10.25
CA ALA A 334 -17.63 -0.60 9.11
C ALA A 334 -17.68 0.93 8.92
N VAL A 335 -18.86 1.55 9.12
CA VAL A 335 -19.03 3.01 9.03
C VAL A 335 -18.25 3.74 10.13
N ASP A 336 -18.23 3.21 11.35
CA ASP A 336 -17.48 3.79 12.47
C ASP A 336 -15.96 3.74 12.23
N ASP A 337 -15.45 2.58 11.76
CA ASP A 337 -14.04 2.41 11.39
C ASP A 337 -13.61 3.38 10.28
N ILE A 338 -14.44 3.53 9.24
CA ILE A 338 -14.16 4.46 8.14
C ILE A 338 -14.02 5.90 8.66
N LYS A 339 -14.93 6.34 9.55
CA LYS A 339 -14.87 7.67 10.16
C LYS A 339 -13.58 7.85 10.97
N GLY A 340 -13.24 6.88 11.82
CA GLY A 340 -12.04 6.94 12.65
C GLY A 340 -10.73 7.02 11.85
N VAL A 341 -10.66 6.36 10.68
CA VAL A 341 -9.49 6.49 9.79
C VAL A 341 -9.50 7.81 9.02
N GLN A 342 -10.67 8.28 8.59
CA GLN A 342 -10.80 9.52 7.83
C GLN A 342 -10.39 10.76 8.66
N GLU A 343 -10.70 10.79 9.96
CA GLU A 343 -10.27 11.85 10.86
C GLU A 343 -8.75 11.98 10.96
N LYS A 344 -8.01 10.87 10.81
CA LYS A 344 -6.54 10.82 10.88
C LYS A 344 -5.89 10.71 9.50
N ALA A 345 -6.65 10.92 8.42
CA ALA A 345 -6.23 10.65 7.06
C ALA A 345 -5.01 11.48 6.63
N GLU A 346 -4.93 12.76 7.00
CA GLU A 346 -3.84 13.64 6.60
C GLU A 346 -2.51 13.22 7.24
N LEU A 347 -2.49 13.01 8.56
CA LEU A 347 -1.33 12.44 9.25
C LEU A 347 -0.94 11.07 8.69
N LYS A 348 -1.92 10.18 8.42
CA LYS A 348 -1.66 8.85 7.83
C LYS A 348 -1.05 8.97 6.42
N ARG A 349 -1.52 9.90 5.60
CA ARG A 349 -0.95 10.19 4.26
C ARG A 349 0.48 10.68 4.33
N LEU A 350 0.77 11.59 5.27
CA LEU A 350 2.13 12.07 5.51
C LEU A 350 3.03 10.95 6.02
N ALA A 351 2.54 10.12 6.94
CA ALA A 351 3.24 8.94 7.43
C ALA A 351 3.59 7.97 6.30
N MET A 352 2.63 7.62 5.44
CA MET A 352 2.88 6.76 4.28
C MET A 352 3.93 7.33 3.32
N LYS A 353 3.92 8.65 3.07
CA LYS A 353 4.97 9.31 2.25
C LYS A 353 6.35 9.15 2.87
N VAL A 354 6.46 9.38 4.18
CA VAL A 354 7.71 9.25 4.92
C VAL A 354 8.20 7.81 4.90
N GLU A 355 7.34 6.87 5.26
CA GLU A 355 7.65 5.45 5.31
C GLU A 355 8.09 4.90 3.95
N LEU A 356 7.38 5.25 2.87
CA LEU A 356 7.74 4.87 1.51
C LEU A 356 9.15 5.36 1.14
N VAL A 357 9.43 6.65 1.36
CA VAL A 357 10.72 7.25 1.02
C VAL A 357 11.86 6.65 1.83
N LEU A 358 11.65 6.45 3.13
CA LEU A 358 12.68 5.89 4.02
C LEU A 358 12.88 4.38 3.81
N THR A 359 11.85 3.64 3.43
CA THR A 359 11.97 2.22 3.05
C THR A 359 12.84 2.06 1.81
N VAL A 360 12.67 2.91 0.80
CA VAL A 360 13.56 2.92 -0.37
C VAL A 360 14.98 3.31 0.03
N GLU A 361 15.14 4.29 0.93
CA GLU A 361 16.45 4.73 1.44
C GLU A 361 17.22 3.60 2.14
N ARG A 362 16.50 2.73 2.87
CA ARG A 362 17.05 1.53 3.52
C ARG A 362 17.61 0.53 2.51
N ILE A 363 16.96 0.34 1.36
CA ILE A 363 17.40 -0.63 0.35
C ILE A 363 18.65 -0.14 -0.39
N LEU A 364 18.84 1.18 -0.51
CA LEU A 364 19.93 1.76 -1.29
C LEU A 364 21.33 1.48 -0.70
N PRO A 365 22.36 1.31 -1.56
CA PRO A 365 23.75 1.24 -1.12
C PRO A 365 24.21 2.56 -0.48
N VAL A 366 25.08 2.48 0.53
CA VAL A 366 25.61 3.66 1.26
C VAL A 366 26.29 4.66 0.32
N VAL A 367 26.93 4.18 -0.75
CA VAL A 367 27.61 5.03 -1.76
C VAL A 367 26.61 5.92 -2.50
N VAL A 368 25.45 5.37 -2.87
CA VAL A 368 24.38 6.14 -3.54
C VAL A 368 23.77 7.11 -2.54
N LEU A 369 23.49 6.65 -1.32
CA LEU A 369 22.88 7.47 -0.28
C LEU A 369 23.72 8.71 0.06
N ARG A 370 25.05 8.56 0.16
CA ARG A 370 25.96 9.70 0.41
C ARG A 370 25.87 10.78 -0.65
N LYS A 371 25.72 10.40 -1.93
CA LYS A 371 25.54 11.35 -3.04
C LYS A 371 24.17 12.04 -3.02
N CYS A 372 23.18 11.45 -2.35
CA CYS A 372 21.82 11.97 -2.24
C CYS A 372 21.63 12.98 -1.09
N ILE A 373 22.56 13.06 -0.13
CA ILE A 373 22.44 13.92 1.06
C ILE A 373 23.13 15.26 0.81
N PHE A 374 22.39 16.36 1.04
CA PHE A 374 22.87 17.72 0.85
C PHE A 374 22.42 18.63 1.99
N LYS A 375 23.27 19.59 2.36
CA LYS A 375 23.02 20.54 3.45
C LYS A 375 21.93 21.58 3.13
N TYR A 376 21.97 22.20 1.96
CA TYR A 376 21.00 23.22 1.54
C TYR A 376 20.69 23.11 0.05
N ARG A 377 19.58 23.73 -0.37
CA ARG A 377 19.21 23.88 -1.78
C ARG A 377 18.67 25.27 -1.98
N HIS A 378 19.21 25.99 -2.96
CA HIS A 378 18.64 27.25 -3.41
C HIS A 378 17.44 26.96 -4.31
N TYR A 379 16.31 27.57 -3.99
CA TYR A 379 15.12 27.55 -4.81
C TYR A 379 14.93 28.94 -5.42
N PHE A 380 14.85 29.02 -6.74
CA PHE A 380 14.64 30.27 -7.46
C PHE A 380 13.20 30.30 -7.99
N PRO A 381 12.30 31.11 -7.39
CA PRO A 381 10.87 31.12 -7.72
C PRO A 381 10.56 31.45 -9.20
N ASN A 382 11.46 32.15 -9.88
CA ASN A 382 11.24 32.74 -11.22
C ASN A 382 12.05 32.08 -12.36
N ALA A 383 12.65 30.90 -12.15
CA ALA A 383 13.48 30.24 -13.17
C ALA A 383 12.71 29.57 -14.35
N TRP A 384 11.42 29.88 -14.53
CA TRP A 384 10.49 29.18 -15.45
C TRP A 384 10.64 29.55 -16.93
N LYS A 385 11.59 30.41 -17.31
CA LYS A 385 11.65 31.02 -18.66
C LYS A 385 12.16 30.09 -19.78
N ASN A 386 12.85 28.98 -19.50
CA ASN A 386 13.57 28.20 -20.51
C ASN A 386 13.11 26.73 -20.68
N TYR A 387 11.80 26.45 -20.78
CA TYR A 387 11.33 25.09 -21.11
C TYR A 387 11.08 24.89 -22.62
N PRO A 388 11.47 23.74 -23.20
CA PRO A 388 11.21 23.42 -24.60
C PRO A 388 9.72 23.28 -24.90
N TRP A 389 9.34 23.64 -26.13
CA TRP A 389 7.95 23.86 -26.57
C TRP A 389 7.02 22.64 -26.38
N TYR A 390 7.52 21.41 -26.42
CA TYR A 390 6.71 20.19 -26.24
C TYR A 390 6.16 20.02 -24.82
N MET A 391 6.79 20.62 -23.80
CA MET A 391 6.26 20.64 -22.42
C MET A 391 5.11 21.64 -22.23
N LYS A 392 4.92 22.60 -23.16
CA LYS A 392 3.74 23.48 -23.17
C LYS A 392 2.48 22.76 -23.65
N LEU A 393 2.61 21.78 -24.55
CA LEU A 393 1.49 20.99 -25.09
C LEU A 393 0.81 20.11 -24.04
N PHE A 394 1.56 19.53 -23.11
CA PHE A 394 1.03 18.61 -22.10
C PHE A 394 0.40 19.27 -20.85
N LYS A 395 0.18 20.61 -20.82
CA LYS A 395 -0.35 21.35 -19.65
C LYS A 395 0.23 20.87 -18.29
N VAL A 396 1.51 20.52 -18.23
CA VAL A 396 2.21 20.02 -17.03
C VAL A 396 2.38 21.09 -15.94
N LYS A 397 1.83 22.30 -16.14
CA LYS A 397 1.82 23.40 -15.15
C LYS A 397 1.26 22.97 -13.78
N GLN A 398 0.35 22.01 -13.72
CA GLN A 398 -0.28 21.58 -12.46
C GLN A 398 0.41 20.43 -11.73
N ILE A 399 1.24 19.62 -12.40
CA ILE A 399 1.76 18.37 -11.80
C ILE A 399 3.10 18.60 -11.08
N PHE A 400 3.90 19.58 -11.52
CA PHE A 400 5.28 19.76 -11.01
C PHE A 400 5.55 21.04 -10.23
N ALA A 401 4.70 22.07 -10.32
CA ALA A 401 4.75 23.16 -9.35
C ALA A 401 4.51 22.55 -7.96
N PRO A 402 5.45 22.58 -7.01
CA PRO A 402 5.06 22.38 -5.62
C PRO A 402 4.02 23.46 -5.35
N LYS A 403 2.76 23.08 -5.14
CA LYS A 403 1.85 23.91 -4.36
C LYS A 403 2.53 24.02 -3.00
N PHE A 404 3.42 24.99 -2.83
CA PHE A 404 3.72 25.49 -1.51
C PHE A 404 2.35 25.83 -0.95
N ASN A 405 1.99 25.20 0.16
CA ASN A 405 0.70 25.45 0.79
C ASN A 405 0.58 26.98 0.90
N LYS A 406 -0.40 27.57 0.20
CA LYS A 406 -0.50 29.03 0.04
C LYS A 406 -0.38 29.73 1.39
N SER A 407 -0.88 29.08 2.44
CA SER A 407 -0.75 29.45 3.85
C SER A 407 0.66 29.80 4.30
N ALA A 408 1.69 29.01 3.96
CA ALA A 408 3.04 29.26 4.45
C ALA A 408 3.73 30.44 3.72
N LEU A 409 3.46 30.61 2.43
CA LEU A 409 3.94 31.76 1.67
C LEU A 409 3.19 33.03 2.08
N GLU A 410 1.88 32.94 2.25
CA GLU A 410 1.03 34.03 2.77
C GLU A 410 1.46 34.46 4.17
N VAL A 411 1.81 33.52 5.08
CA VAL A 411 2.34 33.85 6.41
C VAL A 411 3.70 34.57 6.33
N VAL A 412 4.56 34.18 5.38
CA VAL A 412 5.85 34.85 5.19
C VAL A 412 5.66 36.23 4.55
N GLU A 413 4.79 36.35 3.55
CA GLU A 413 4.43 37.62 2.91
C GLU A 413 3.74 38.57 3.88
N GLU A 414 2.86 38.06 4.76
CA GLU A 414 2.20 38.83 5.81
C GLU A 414 3.22 39.33 6.85
N LYS A 415 4.15 38.47 7.29
CA LYS A 415 5.26 38.87 8.18
C LYS A 415 6.16 39.92 7.52
N GLN A 416 6.46 39.77 6.23
CA GLN A 416 7.26 40.73 5.46
C GLN A 416 6.52 42.08 5.32
N ALA A 417 5.22 42.05 5.06
CA ALA A 417 4.38 43.25 4.96
C ALA A 417 4.27 43.97 6.32
N LYS A 418 4.11 43.22 7.41
CA LYS A 418 4.05 43.77 8.77
C LYS A 418 5.38 44.41 9.17
N LEU A 419 6.51 43.77 8.86
CA LEU A 419 7.84 44.33 9.09
C LEU A 419 8.09 45.60 8.26
N ASN A 420 7.69 45.60 6.98
CA ASN A 420 7.81 46.77 6.11
C ASN A 420 6.95 47.95 6.61
N LYS A 421 5.77 47.68 7.17
CA LYS A 421 4.92 48.71 7.78
C LYS A 421 5.58 49.31 9.04
N GLN A 422 6.12 48.46 9.91
CA GLN A 422 6.87 48.91 11.09
C GLN A 422 8.10 49.75 10.71
N LEU A 423 8.82 49.38 9.65
CA LEU A 423 9.94 50.16 9.14
C LEU A 423 9.52 51.55 8.67
N LYS A 424 8.37 51.68 7.99
CA LYS A 424 7.82 52.98 7.57
C LYS A 424 7.44 53.86 8.76
N GLU A 425 6.75 53.29 9.76
CA GLU A 425 6.39 54.01 10.98
C GLU A 425 7.64 54.51 11.73
N ILE A 426 8.70 53.70 11.82
CA ILE A 426 9.97 54.11 12.42
C ILE A 426 10.63 55.23 11.60
N GLN A 427 10.61 55.16 10.26
CA GLN A 427 11.15 56.21 9.41
C GLN A 427 10.41 57.55 9.57
N GLU A 428 9.07 57.51 9.66
CA GLU A 428 8.24 58.69 9.89
C GLU A 428 8.51 59.29 11.29
N ASN A 429 8.62 58.45 12.32
CA ASN A 429 8.97 58.90 13.67
C ASN A 429 10.36 59.53 13.73
N ILE A 430 11.35 58.97 13.02
CA ILE A 430 12.69 59.57 12.89
C ILE A 430 12.62 60.92 12.19
N PHE A 431 11.84 61.03 11.11
CA PHE A 431 11.66 62.30 10.40
C PHE A 431 11.02 63.37 11.29
N GLN A 432 10.01 62.98 12.07
CA GLN A 432 9.37 63.87 13.02
C GLN A 432 10.32 64.30 14.14
N MET A 433 11.07 63.38 14.73
CA MET A 433 12.11 63.71 15.72
C MET A 433 13.17 64.65 15.15
N GLN A 434 13.60 64.46 13.89
CA GLN A 434 14.53 65.39 13.24
C GLN A 434 13.95 66.80 13.07
N LYS A 435 12.65 66.90 12.79
CA LYS A 435 11.94 68.17 12.68
C LYS A 435 11.81 68.86 14.04
N ASP A 436 11.48 68.10 15.07
CA ASP A 436 11.34 68.60 16.44
C ASP A 436 12.70 69.06 16.99
N VAL A 437 13.77 68.31 16.75
CA VAL A 437 15.15 68.72 17.09
C VAL A 437 15.55 70.01 16.36
N LYS A 438 15.24 70.14 15.06
CA LYS A 438 15.48 71.40 14.32
C LYS A 438 14.69 72.56 14.90
N HIS A 439 13.44 72.32 15.29
CA HIS A 439 12.60 73.34 15.92
C HIS A 439 13.20 73.78 17.26
N ILE A 440 13.56 72.83 18.14
CA ILE A 440 14.21 73.11 19.43
C ILE A 440 15.50 73.90 19.22
N LEU A 441 16.38 73.48 18.30
CA LEU A 441 17.62 74.21 17.97
C LEU A 441 17.34 75.65 17.49
N SER A 442 16.28 75.85 16.71
CA SER A 442 15.89 77.20 16.26
C SER A 442 15.30 78.07 17.38
N THR A 443 14.68 77.44 18.38
CA THR A 443 14.07 78.12 19.54
C THR A 443 15.16 78.53 20.53
N VAL A 444 16.08 77.62 20.85
CA VAL A 444 17.27 77.89 21.67
C VAL A 444 18.14 78.99 21.06
N LYS A 445 18.29 79.01 19.72
CA LYS A 445 19.05 80.06 19.02
C LYS A 445 18.36 81.44 19.08
N LYS A 446 17.03 81.49 19.23
CA LYS A 446 16.27 82.74 19.41
C LYS A 446 16.30 83.23 20.86
N GLU A 447 16.29 82.33 21.84
CA GLU A 447 16.36 82.67 23.26
C GLU A 447 17.78 83.09 23.68
N GLY A 448 18.83 82.45 23.14
CA GLY A 448 20.22 82.88 23.37
C GLY A 448 20.61 84.22 22.73
N SER A 449 19.73 84.82 21.91
CA SER A 449 19.90 86.19 21.38
C SER A 449 19.16 87.27 22.17
N LYS A 450 18.54 86.90 23.30
CA LYS A 450 17.92 87.81 24.26
C LYS A 450 18.55 87.64 25.63
N GLU A 451 19.79 88.09 25.79
CA GLU A 451 20.28 88.52 27.11
C GLU A 451 20.43 90.05 27.12
N PRO A 452 20.11 90.70 28.25
CA PRO A 452 19.69 92.10 28.29
C PRO A 452 20.87 93.05 28.53
N SER A 453 20.88 94.15 27.79
CA SER A 453 21.50 95.42 28.19
C SER A 453 20.67 96.12 29.26
#